data_AF-A0AAV2Q880-F1
#
_entry.id   AF-A0AAV2Q880-F1
#
_cell.length_a   1.000
_cell.length_b   1.000
_cell.length_c   1.000
_cell.angle_alpha   90.00
_cell.angle_beta   90.00
_cell.angle_gamma   90.00
#
_symmetry.space_group_name_H-M   'P 1'
#
loop_
_entity.id
_entity.type
_entity.pdbx_description
1 polymer ?
#
loop_
_entity_poly.entity_id
_entity_poly.type
_entity_poly.pdbx_seq_one_letter_code
_entity_poly.pdbx_strand_id
1 'polypeptide(L)'
;RKYHKFAPINESKIKVFEIYSDENGEEKCIQKKDKLTFSSSLICQPKNGDFFVCTYNHLKWIGLVDSYNDKFENFGISFLFPSGYCKYYYFPEMKDFCHVIKENILGILTSPNLKAGTSRIQYKFMDNELKK
;
A
#
# COMPACT_ATOMS: atom_id res chain seq x y z
N ARG A 1 7.16 29.98 0.74
CA ARG A 1 6.36 28.83 1.22
C ARG A 1 5.23 29.40 2.07
N LYS A 2 3.97 29.12 1.73
CA LYS A 2 2.82 29.56 2.54
C LYS A 2 2.44 28.42 3.48
N TYR A 3 2.27 28.74 4.75
CA TYR A 3 1.88 27.77 5.76
C TYR A 3 0.38 27.92 6.04
N HIS A 4 -0.31 26.80 6.17
CA HIS A 4 -1.77 26.76 6.29
C HIS A 4 -2.19 25.97 7.53
N LYS A 5 -3.27 26.40 8.17
CA LYS A 5 -4.01 25.62 9.17
C LYS A 5 -5.32 25.11 8.55
N PHE A 6 -5.74 23.91 8.93
CA PHE A 6 -6.94 23.26 8.40
C PHE A 6 -7.91 22.97 9.53
N ALA A 7 -9.19 23.35 9.35
CA ALA A 7 -10.26 23.02 10.29
C ALA A 7 -11.36 22.22 9.58
N PRO A 8 -11.76 21.05 10.08
CA PRO A 8 -12.86 20.29 9.50
C PRO A 8 -14.19 21.02 9.72
N ILE A 9 -15.00 21.14 8.67
CA ILE A 9 -16.38 21.66 8.77
C ILE A 9 -17.35 20.48 8.83
N ASN A 10 -17.20 19.53 7.90
CA ASN A 10 -17.96 18.29 7.82
C ASN A 10 -17.23 17.26 6.95
N GLU A 11 -17.85 16.11 6.71
CA GLU A 11 -17.28 14.98 5.93
C GLU A 11 -16.86 15.31 4.49
N SER A 12 -17.29 16.45 3.95
CA SER A 12 -17.05 16.86 2.56
C SER A 12 -16.34 18.21 2.43
N LYS A 13 -16.09 18.92 3.54
CA LYS A 13 -15.56 20.29 3.51
C LYS A 13 -14.55 20.55 4.61
N ILE A 14 -13.51 21.27 4.25
CA ILE A 14 -12.51 21.81 5.17
C ILE A 14 -12.40 23.33 4.99
N LYS A 15 -12.04 24.02 6.08
CA LYS A 15 -11.66 25.44 6.05
C LYS A 15 -10.15 25.56 6.12
N VAL A 16 -9.57 26.33 5.20
CA VAL A 16 -8.12 26.55 5.09
C VAL A 16 -7.82 27.99 5.45
N PHE A 17 -6.93 28.23 6.42
CA PHE A 17 -6.48 29.56 6.78
C PHE A 17 -4.97 29.68 6.59
N GLU A 18 -4.49 30.86 6.23
CA GLU A 18 -3.07 31.17 6.34
C GLU A 18 -2.72 31.38 7.83
N ILE A 19 -1.59 30.83 8.31
CA ILE A 19 -1.28 30.77 9.76
C ILE A 19 -1.29 32.13 10.47
N TYR A 20 -1.07 33.23 9.75
CA TYR A 20 -1.01 34.58 10.31
C TYR A 20 -2.32 35.38 10.17
N SER A 21 -3.40 34.77 9.67
CA SER A 21 -4.71 35.42 9.55
C SER A 21 -5.84 34.46 9.90
N ASP A 22 -6.56 34.80 10.95
CA ASP A 22 -7.71 34.03 11.43
C ASP A 22 -9.04 34.51 10.85
N GLU A 23 -9.01 35.62 10.11
CA GLU A 23 -10.22 36.34 9.72
C GLU A 23 -10.86 35.78 8.44
N ASN A 24 -10.06 35.27 7.50
CA ASN A 24 -10.54 34.84 6.18
C ASN A 24 -10.06 33.43 5.82
N GLY A 25 -10.75 32.41 6.35
CA GLY A 25 -10.53 31.02 5.94
C GLY A 25 -11.31 30.67 4.66
N GLU A 26 -10.65 30.09 3.67
CA GLU A 26 -11.28 29.60 2.44
C GLU A 26 -11.91 28.21 2.66
N GLU A 27 -13.16 28.02 2.24
CA GLU A 27 -13.77 26.69 2.20
C GLU A 27 -13.27 25.91 0.98
N LYS A 28 -12.81 24.69 1.19
CA LYS A 28 -12.45 23.75 0.14
C LYS A 28 -13.21 22.45 0.28
N CYS A 29 -13.76 21.97 -0.83
CA CYS A 29 -14.35 20.65 -0.90
C CYS A 29 -13.26 19.59 -0.83
N ILE A 30 -13.49 18.56 -0.01
CA ILE A 30 -12.67 17.36 0.00
C ILE A 30 -12.96 16.63 -1.30
N GLN A 31 -12.07 16.75 -2.28
CA GLN A 31 -12.09 15.85 -3.42
C GLN A 31 -11.73 14.46 -2.91
N LYS A 32 -12.74 13.59 -2.78
CA LYS A 32 -12.49 12.16 -2.84
C LYS A 32 -11.88 11.97 -4.22
N LYS A 33 -10.58 11.66 -4.31
CA LYS A 33 -10.00 11.20 -5.57
C LYS A 33 -10.94 10.10 -6.05
N ASP A 34 -11.64 10.34 -7.15
CA ASP A 34 -12.38 9.32 -7.83
C ASP A 34 -11.47 8.11 -7.88
N LYS A 35 -12.00 6.97 -7.41
CA LYS A 35 -11.28 5.70 -7.37
C LYS A 35 -10.57 5.59 -8.71
N LEU A 36 -9.25 5.67 -8.70
CA LEU A 36 -8.44 5.30 -9.84
C LEU A 36 -8.77 3.83 -10.04
N THR A 37 -9.75 3.57 -10.89
CA THR A 37 -10.18 2.24 -11.27
C THR A 37 -9.05 1.67 -12.09
N PHE A 38 -8.02 1.15 -11.41
CA PHE A 38 -7.23 0.09 -11.97
C PHE A 38 -8.17 -1.10 -12.07
N SER A 39 -8.81 -1.24 -13.23
CA SER A 39 -9.51 -2.46 -13.61
C SER A 39 -8.48 -3.57 -13.84
N SER A 40 -7.89 -4.06 -12.75
CA SER A 40 -7.31 -5.38 -12.71
C SER A 40 -8.34 -6.25 -12.00
N SER A 41 -9.29 -6.74 -12.78
CA SER A 41 -10.13 -7.86 -12.39
C SER A 41 -9.25 -9.09 -12.18
N LEU A 42 -8.64 -9.23 -11.02
CA LEU A 42 -8.14 -10.50 -10.53
C LEU A 42 -9.04 -10.94 -9.38
N ILE A 43 -9.89 -11.90 -9.73
CA ILE A 43 -10.98 -12.54 -8.98
C ILE A 43 -10.51 -13.28 -7.70
N CYS A 44 -9.24 -13.19 -7.34
CA CYS A 44 -8.67 -13.98 -6.26
C CYS A 44 -8.63 -13.15 -4.96
N GLN A 45 -9.46 -13.52 -3.98
CA GLN A 45 -9.33 -13.01 -2.61
C GLN A 45 -8.07 -13.63 -1.98
N PRO A 46 -7.06 -12.83 -1.63
CA PRO A 46 -5.86 -13.32 -0.96
C PRO A 46 -6.22 -13.96 0.39
N LYS A 47 -5.52 -15.04 0.73
CA LYS A 47 -5.61 -15.71 2.02
C LYS A 47 -4.37 -15.42 2.85
N ASN A 48 -4.47 -15.64 4.16
CA ASN A 48 -3.30 -15.58 5.04
C ASN A 48 -2.23 -16.55 4.54
N GLY A 49 -1.00 -16.07 4.41
CA GLY A 49 0.13 -16.81 3.85
C GLY A 49 0.33 -16.64 2.34
N ASP A 50 -0.60 -16.01 1.63
CA ASP A 50 -0.42 -15.73 0.20
C ASP A 50 0.55 -14.57 -0.01
N PHE A 51 1.41 -14.70 -1.02
CA PHE A 51 2.19 -13.59 -1.54
C PHE A 51 1.39 -12.85 -2.61
N PHE A 52 1.52 -11.53 -2.67
CA PHE A 52 0.80 -10.72 -3.64
C PHE A 52 1.58 -9.46 -4.01
N VAL A 53 1.16 -8.82 -5.10
CA VAL A 53 1.63 -7.50 -5.52
C VAL A 53 0.53 -6.49 -5.23
N CYS A 54 0.88 -5.35 -4.64
CA CYS A 54 -0.05 -4.23 -4.49
C CYS A 54 0.58 -2.90 -4.83
N THR A 55 -0.28 -1.89 -4.98
CA THR A 55 0.14 -0.49 -5.07
C THR A 55 0.07 0.16 -3.69
N TYR A 56 1.20 0.67 -3.19
CA TYR A 56 1.29 1.46 -1.96
C TYR A 56 2.16 2.70 -2.21
N ASN A 57 1.65 3.88 -1.83
CA ASN A 57 2.27 5.17 -2.10
C ASN A 57 2.71 5.35 -3.58
N HIS A 58 1.83 4.98 -4.52
CA HIS A 58 2.07 5.02 -5.98
C HIS A 58 3.21 4.12 -6.50
N LEU A 59 3.77 3.26 -5.65
CA LEU A 59 4.78 2.27 -6.01
C LEU A 59 4.22 0.86 -5.90
N LYS A 60 4.76 -0.06 -6.69
CA LYS A 60 4.43 -1.49 -6.59
C LYS A 60 5.29 -2.14 -5.52
N TRP A 61 4.63 -2.89 -4.65
CA TRP A 61 5.26 -3.61 -3.55
C TRP A 61 4.83 -5.07 -3.57
N ILE A 62 5.71 -5.93 -3.09
CA ILE A 62 5.41 -7.34 -2.85
C ILE A 62 5.22 -7.51 -1.35
N GLY A 63 4.14 -8.17 -0.97
CA GLY A 63 3.81 -8.44 0.42
C GLY A 63 3.38 -9.88 0.65
N LEU A 64 3.44 -10.27 1.92
CA LEU A 64 2.81 -11.47 2.46
C LEU A 64 1.57 -11.05 3.25
N VAL A 65 0.46 -11.75 3.06
CA VAL A 65 -0.76 -11.54 3.86
C VAL A 65 -0.58 -12.18 5.23
N ASP A 66 -0.51 -11.38 6.27
CA ASP A 66 -0.46 -11.85 7.66
C ASP A 66 -1.88 -12.12 8.18
N SER A 67 -2.83 -11.24 7.87
CA SER A 67 -4.20 -11.30 8.40
C SER A 67 -5.20 -10.56 7.50
N TYR A 68 -6.47 -10.94 7.57
CA TYR A 68 -7.59 -10.18 7.00
C TYR A 68 -8.49 -9.64 8.13
N ASN A 69 -8.95 -8.41 7.98
CA ASN A 69 -9.87 -7.76 8.92
C ASN A 69 -11.23 -7.56 8.26
N ASP A 70 -12.20 -8.40 8.60
CA ASP A 70 -13.55 -8.38 8.04
C ASP A 70 -14.28 -7.05 8.28
N LYS A 71 -14.02 -6.38 9.42
CA LYS A 71 -14.72 -5.14 9.80
C LYS A 71 -14.38 -3.96 8.89
N PHE A 72 -13.13 -3.92 8.40
CA PHE A 72 -12.62 -2.82 7.58
C PHE A 72 -12.29 -3.26 6.15
N GLU A 73 -12.58 -4.51 5.81
CA GLU A 73 -12.30 -5.15 4.53
C GLU A 73 -10.86 -4.90 4.04
N ASN A 74 -9.89 -5.00 4.96
CA ASN A 74 -8.48 -4.73 4.67
C ASN A 74 -7.57 -5.87 5.09
N PHE A 75 -6.40 -5.93 4.45
CA PHE A 75 -5.39 -6.93 4.67
C PHE A 75 -4.23 -6.33 5.47
N GLY A 76 -3.84 -7.00 6.54
CA GLY A 76 -2.60 -6.75 7.26
C GLY A 76 -1.44 -7.44 6.54
N ILE A 77 -0.43 -6.66 6.16
CA ILE A 77 0.59 -7.08 5.21
C ILE A 77 1.98 -6.84 5.77
N SER A 78 2.83 -7.85 5.62
CA SER A 78 4.28 -7.74 5.81
C SER A 78 4.96 -7.54 4.45
N PHE A 79 5.57 -6.37 4.23
CA PHE A 79 6.21 -6.05 2.95
C PHE A 79 7.61 -6.67 2.82
N LEU A 80 7.96 -7.08 1.60
CA LEU A 80 9.29 -7.51 1.25
C LEU A 80 10.07 -6.39 0.55
N PHE A 81 11.35 -6.29 0.86
CA PHE A 81 12.27 -5.30 0.30
C PHE A 81 13.08 -5.92 -0.84
N PRO A 82 13.28 -5.19 -1.95
CA PRO A 82 14.14 -5.65 -3.03
C PRO A 82 15.61 -5.64 -2.61
N SER A 83 16.33 -6.70 -2.97
CA SER A 83 17.77 -6.84 -2.74
C SER A 83 18.58 -6.09 -3.80
N GLY A 84 18.45 -4.77 -3.82
CA GLY A 84 19.16 -3.89 -4.77
C GLY A 84 18.89 -4.27 -6.23
N TYR A 85 19.96 -4.45 -7.00
CA TYR A 85 19.89 -4.83 -8.43
C TYR A 85 19.54 -6.31 -8.66
N CYS A 86 19.45 -7.11 -7.61
CA CYS A 86 19.15 -8.54 -7.73
C CYS A 86 17.64 -8.78 -7.74
N LYS A 87 17.17 -9.77 -8.52
CA LYS A 87 15.76 -10.20 -8.60
C LYS A 87 15.28 -10.97 -7.34
N TYR A 88 15.80 -10.62 -6.19
CA TYR A 88 15.52 -11.26 -4.91
C TYR A 88 14.91 -10.25 -3.95
N TYR A 89 14.06 -10.76 -3.07
CA TYR A 89 13.38 -10.00 -2.05
C TYR A 89 13.69 -10.59 -0.67
N TYR A 90 13.54 -9.81 0.38
CA TYR A 90 13.70 -10.28 1.75
C TYR A 90 12.79 -9.51 2.69
N PHE A 91 12.46 -10.11 3.85
CA PHE A 91 11.80 -9.37 4.92
C PHE A 91 12.80 -8.44 5.61
N PRO A 92 12.44 -7.16 5.84
CA PRO A 92 13.27 -6.26 6.63
C PRO A 92 13.46 -6.81 8.05
N GLU A 93 14.58 -6.46 8.70
CA GLU A 93 14.88 -6.91 10.07
C GLU A 93 13.85 -6.39 11.08
N MET A 94 13.45 -5.12 10.92
CA MET A 94 12.34 -4.57 11.65
C MET A 94 11.05 -4.91 10.91
N LYS A 95 10.11 -5.58 11.60
CA LYS A 95 8.82 -5.93 11.02
C LYS A 95 8.09 -4.65 10.62
N ASP A 96 7.83 -4.50 9.33
CA ASP A 96 6.99 -3.46 8.77
C ASP A 96 5.63 -4.05 8.43
N PHE A 97 4.57 -3.49 9.03
CA PHE A 97 3.21 -3.98 8.90
C PHE A 97 2.30 -2.83 8.48
N CYS A 98 1.55 -3.05 7.40
CA CYS A 98 0.62 -2.05 6.87
C CYS A 98 -0.73 -2.68 6.55
N HIS A 99 -1.78 -1.88 6.70
CA HIS A 99 -3.11 -2.23 6.21
C HIS A 99 -3.27 -1.77 4.76
N VAL A 100 -3.69 -2.67 3.88
CA VAL A 100 -3.96 -2.36 2.47
C VAL A 100 -5.38 -2.84 2.13
N ILE A 101 -6.14 -1.96 1.48
CA ILE A 101 -7.48 -2.28 0.98
C ILE A 101 -7.40 -3.21 -0.22
N LYS A 102 -8.46 -4.00 -0.42
CA LYS A 102 -8.54 -4.99 -1.50
C LYS A 102 -8.27 -4.39 -2.89
N GLU A 103 -8.73 -3.17 -3.15
CA GLU A 103 -8.58 -2.49 -4.44
C GLU A 103 -7.12 -2.19 -4.83
N ASN A 104 -6.23 -2.13 -3.85
CA ASN A 104 -4.80 -1.88 -4.11
C ASN A 104 -4.05 -3.17 -4.46
N ILE A 105 -4.66 -4.34 -4.28
CA ILE A 105 -4.06 -5.63 -4.58
C ILE A 105 -4.17 -5.89 -6.08
N LEU A 106 -3.03 -5.96 -6.75
CA LEU A 106 -2.92 -6.15 -8.19
C LEU A 106 -3.03 -7.63 -8.55
N GLY A 107 -2.59 -8.55 -7.69
CA GLY A 107 -2.72 -9.98 -7.90
C GLY A 107 -1.91 -10.83 -6.93
N ILE A 108 -2.30 -12.11 -6.83
CA ILE A 108 -1.58 -13.12 -6.04
C ILE A 108 -0.40 -13.66 -6.85
N LEU A 109 0.72 -13.90 -6.16
CA LEU A 109 1.94 -14.51 -6.66
C LEU A 109 2.00 -15.98 -6.27
N THR A 110 2.61 -16.80 -7.11
CA THR A 110 2.95 -18.16 -6.70
C THR A 110 4.04 -18.17 -5.62
N SER A 111 4.14 -19.29 -4.91
CA SER A 111 5.16 -19.47 -3.87
C SER A 111 6.55 -19.20 -4.43
N PRO A 112 7.33 -18.31 -3.78
CA PRO A 112 8.66 -17.96 -4.25
C PRO A 112 9.64 -19.12 -4.09
N ASN A 113 10.66 -19.12 -4.94
CA ASN A 113 11.84 -19.95 -4.71
C ASN A 113 12.67 -19.35 -3.58
N LEU A 114 12.94 -20.16 -2.56
CA LEU A 114 13.73 -19.76 -1.41
C LEU A 114 15.22 -20.05 -1.66
N LYS A 115 16.06 -19.07 -1.34
CA LYS A 115 17.51 -19.24 -1.31
C LYS A 115 18.00 -18.81 0.07
N ALA A 116 18.77 -19.67 0.73
CA ALA A 116 19.50 -19.29 1.92
C ALA A 116 20.59 -18.28 1.52
N GLY A 117 20.44 -17.02 1.91
CA GLY A 117 21.51 -16.04 1.87
C GLY A 117 22.41 -16.16 3.10
N THR A 118 23.54 -15.46 3.10
CA THR A 118 24.51 -15.49 4.21
C THR A 118 23.94 -14.97 5.52
N SER A 119 23.02 -14.00 5.48
CA SER A 119 22.41 -13.40 6.68
C SER A 119 20.89 -13.54 6.76
N ARG A 120 20.21 -13.82 5.65
CA ARG A 120 18.74 -13.88 5.58
C ARG A 120 18.25 -14.73 4.42
N ILE A 121 17.01 -15.20 4.53
CA ILE A 121 16.32 -15.91 3.46
C ILE A 121 15.99 -14.92 2.34
N GLN A 122 16.29 -15.31 1.11
CA GLN A 122 15.98 -14.56 -0.10
C GLN A 122 14.86 -15.25 -0.86
N TYR A 123 13.88 -14.46 -1.28
CA TYR A 123 12.68 -14.89 -1.98
C TYR A 123 12.77 -14.46 -3.44
N LYS A 124 12.61 -15.40 -4.37
CA LYS A 124 12.60 -15.13 -5.81
C LYS A 124 11.27 -15.52 -6.42
N PHE A 125 10.57 -14.53 -6.98
CA PHE A 125 9.32 -14.71 -7.71
C PHE A 125 9.58 -14.84 -9.21
N MET A 126 8.59 -15.34 -9.97
CA MET A 126 8.71 -15.48 -11.41
C MET A 126 8.56 -14.11 -12.09
N ASP A 127 9.43 -13.82 -13.07
CA ASP A 127 9.49 -12.51 -13.74
C ASP A 127 8.18 -12.12 -14.47
N ASN A 128 7.41 -13.11 -14.91
CA ASN A 128 6.13 -12.91 -15.58
C ASN A 128 5.02 -12.46 -14.63
N GLU A 129 5.11 -12.78 -13.34
CA GLU A 129 4.09 -12.43 -12.35
C GLU A 129 4.22 -10.99 -11.85
N LEU A 130 5.44 -10.44 -11.88
CA LEU A 130 5.75 -9.09 -11.42
C LEU A 130 5.36 -7.98 -12.42
N LYS A 131 4.99 -8.35 -13.65
CA LYS A 131 4.60 -7.41 -14.71
C LYS A 131 3.11 -7.03 -14.69
N LYS A 132 2.32 -7.62 -13.79
CA LYS A 132 0.88 -7.33 -13.61
C LYS A 132 0.64 -5.89 -13.17
#